data_AF-A0A328C555-F1
#
_entry.id   AF-A0A328C555-F1
#
_cell.length_a   1.000
_cell.length_b   1.000
_cell.length_c   1.000
_cell.angle_alpha   90.00
_cell.angle_beta   90.00
_cell.angle_gamma   90.00
#
_symmetry.space_group_name_H-M   'P 1'
#
loop_
_entity.id
_entity.type
_entity.pdbx_description
1 polymer ?
#
loop_
_entity_poly.entity_id
_entity_poly.type
_entity_poly.pdbx_seq_one_letter_code
_entity_poly.pdbx_strand_id
1 'polypeptide(L)'
;MAPQTNRLSPHWPLAPRLLTALFCAFLMFGGACTCDDDDDPDDGKELDAGADVSDADVDEGDADVDVDVDETDTADADADEGDTDVGEPVEIPEGQSRIQLIHNAADPDAATVDVYLNGTLFLDDFEFRTTTPFVDVDAGEDQTIAVAPADSTSDADALASFSSVSLPEGERTLVVISGVLVTGDFTANPDGEDTGLSLYTFSDARERSSDPNFDQLVIFHGTTDQPAIDLVLPDGSDVLTDQVYGEFSDTYLALPPGVLAFDLNDSDSGDRIGSYQTPDLVGGRAYVVIASGFADSAQNSEAAFEVLLFPSRYGGNRSTGTPLEKAARLQLIHNAPDPDAASADLYLDEELTYPAVAFREATTFRTVAAGQDIELTVTPAGDAGSEVLTSTLNLGTGQSAVAVIGGLVTPGDFSANPDGEDTALRVFLRSDAREESADPTGVDLLFFHGVPDALSVAVVVDEDGTPTTLSESLTYGEFDGYVAVAAAAIEAQITPAADTSTALATFDLPLDTLAGQAVTVLASGLLAPPEDGESLAVLVVSADGTLTVLDPLE
;
A
#
# COMPACT_ATOMS: atom_id res chain seq x y z
N MET A 1 18.81 56.69 -25.45
CA MET A 1 18.04 57.13 -24.28
C MET A 1 18.71 56.55 -23.04
N ALA A 2 18.89 57.35 -22.00
CA ALA A 2 19.07 56.90 -20.61
C ALA A 2 17.68 57.02 -19.91
N PRO A 3 17.48 56.68 -18.61
CA PRO A 3 18.43 56.25 -17.58
C PRO A 3 17.93 55.00 -16.80
N GLN A 4 18.35 54.59 -15.59
CA GLN A 4 19.38 55.05 -14.61
C GLN A 4 20.16 53.82 -14.07
N THR A 5 21.24 54.08 -13.33
CA THR A 5 21.93 53.11 -12.44
C THR A 5 21.88 53.62 -11.00
N ASN A 6 21.76 52.73 -10.00
CA ASN A 6 22.36 52.88 -8.65
C ASN A 6 22.35 51.50 -7.96
N ARG A 7 23.43 50.91 -7.43
CA ARG A 7 24.54 51.32 -6.53
C ARG A 7 24.21 51.35 -5.03
N LEU A 8 24.98 50.50 -4.32
CA LEU A 8 25.58 50.64 -2.98
C LEU A 8 24.77 50.27 -1.72
N SER A 9 25.15 49.10 -1.16
CA SER A 9 25.27 48.87 0.28
C SER A 9 26.26 49.87 0.92
N PRO A 10 26.16 50.13 2.25
CA PRO A 10 27.28 49.71 3.10
C PRO A 10 26.95 49.33 4.56
N HIS A 11 27.72 48.37 5.08
CA HIS A 11 28.27 48.24 6.44
C HIS A 11 27.53 48.75 7.71
N TRP A 12 27.24 47.78 8.60
CA TRP A 12 27.35 47.84 10.08
C TRP A 12 28.69 48.43 10.58
N PRO A 13 28.85 48.85 11.87
CA PRO A 13 28.27 48.23 13.07
C PRO A 13 27.88 49.15 14.25
N LEU A 14 27.22 48.56 15.28
CA LEU A 14 27.59 48.62 16.72
C LEU A 14 26.47 48.02 17.60
N ALA A 15 26.85 47.23 18.62
CA ALA A 15 25.98 46.64 19.65
C ALA A 15 26.03 47.51 20.94
N PRO A 16 25.50 47.12 22.14
CA PRO A 16 24.68 45.95 22.48
C PRO A 16 23.51 46.20 23.50
N ARG A 17 22.80 45.12 23.87
CA ARG A 17 22.25 44.78 25.22
C ARG A 17 20.89 45.33 25.73
N LEU A 18 20.20 44.39 26.40
CA LEU A 18 19.15 44.49 27.43
C LEU A 18 17.77 45.08 27.06
N LEU A 19 16.74 44.22 27.05
CA LEU A 19 15.85 44.15 28.21
C LEU A 19 15.19 42.77 28.38
N THR A 20 15.12 42.30 29.62
CA THR A 20 14.60 40.98 30.04
C THR A 20 13.08 41.02 30.27
N ALA A 21 12.38 39.93 29.94
CA ALA A 21 10.97 39.73 30.31
C ALA A 21 10.79 39.29 31.77
N LEU A 22 9.77 39.79 32.48
CA LEU A 22 9.23 39.14 33.68
C LEU A 22 7.85 39.71 34.10
N PHE A 23 7.17 38.98 35.01
CA PHE A 23 5.86 39.17 35.68
C PHE A 23 4.64 38.58 34.94
N CYS A 24 3.79 37.77 35.57
CA CYS A 24 3.78 37.11 36.90
C CYS A 24 2.77 35.95 36.81
N ALA A 25 3.03 34.67 37.15
CA ALA A 25 3.39 34.06 38.42
C ALA A 25 2.36 34.20 39.56
N PHE A 26 1.71 33.07 39.90
CA PHE A 26 1.24 32.66 41.24
C PHE A 26 1.35 31.12 41.28
N LEU A 27 2.26 30.47 42.03
CA LEU A 27 2.36 30.31 43.51
C LEU A 27 1.26 29.36 44.06
N MET A 28 1.54 28.34 44.90
CA MET A 28 2.72 28.04 45.75
C MET A 28 2.98 26.53 45.99
N PHE A 29 4.27 26.20 46.16
CA PHE A 29 4.93 25.29 47.14
C PHE A 29 4.21 24.04 47.71
N GLY A 30 4.89 22.89 47.90
CA GLY A 30 6.25 22.50 47.49
C GLY A 30 7.01 21.56 48.45
N GLY A 31 7.81 20.66 47.88
CA GLY A 31 8.96 19.93 48.49
C GLY A 31 8.65 18.85 49.55
N ALA A 32 9.54 17.88 49.82
CA ALA A 32 10.71 17.36 49.09
C ALA A 32 11.23 16.09 49.80
N CYS A 33 11.94 15.19 49.07
CA CYS A 33 12.76 14.06 49.60
C CYS A 33 11.97 12.92 50.29
N THR A 34 12.42 11.66 50.43
CA THR A 34 13.51 10.79 49.90
C THR A 34 13.22 9.34 50.42
N CYS A 35 13.93 8.30 49.92
CA CYS A 35 14.09 6.92 50.48
C CYS A 35 12.79 6.10 50.71
N ASP A 36 12.63 4.94 50.06
CA ASP A 36 13.26 3.62 50.30
C ASP A 36 12.70 2.87 51.52
N ASP A 37 12.07 1.74 51.20
CA ASP A 37 11.88 0.47 51.93
C ASP A 37 11.19 0.33 53.32
N ASP A 38 10.55 -0.84 53.41
CA ASP A 38 10.14 -1.67 54.58
C ASP A 38 8.80 -1.45 55.33
N ASP A 39 8.24 -2.62 55.68
CA ASP A 39 7.24 -2.99 56.70
C ASP A 39 5.74 -2.62 56.57
N ASP A 40 4.95 -3.58 56.03
CA ASP A 40 3.92 -4.44 56.71
C ASP A 40 2.87 -3.81 57.71
N PRO A 41 1.77 -4.50 58.12
CA PRO A 41 0.45 -3.99 57.79
C PRO A 41 -0.55 -3.99 58.98
N ASP A 42 -1.85 -3.96 58.62
CA ASP A 42 -3.00 -4.52 59.36
C ASP A 42 -3.72 -3.66 60.42
N ASP A 43 -4.95 -4.11 60.73
CA ASP A 43 -5.96 -3.58 61.66
C ASP A 43 -6.59 -2.19 61.34
N GLY A 44 -7.92 -1.99 61.33
CA GLY A 44 -9.05 -2.92 61.50
C GLY A 44 -10.26 -2.30 62.24
N LYS A 45 -11.48 -2.69 61.84
CA LYS A 45 -12.80 -2.47 62.52
C LYS A 45 -13.37 -1.02 62.49
N GLU A 46 -14.65 -0.72 62.68
CA GLU A 46 -15.87 -1.39 63.23
C GLU A 46 -17.10 -1.15 62.29
N LEU A 47 -18.04 -2.08 62.01
CA LEU A 47 -19.10 -2.77 62.80
C LEU A 47 -20.43 -1.98 63.04
N ASP A 48 -21.53 -2.76 63.16
CA ASP A 48 -22.88 -2.47 63.72
C ASP A 48 -23.99 -1.93 62.76
N ALA A 49 -25.27 -2.37 62.74
CA ALA A 49 -25.95 -3.66 63.06
C ALA A 49 -27.46 -3.68 62.64
N GLY A 50 -28.09 -4.87 62.61
CA GLY A 50 -29.58 -5.10 62.56
C GLY A 50 -30.06 -5.86 61.28
N ALA A 51 -30.56 -7.12 61.26
CA ALA A 51 -31.51 -7.89 62.11
C ALA A 51 -33.01 -7.53 61.86
N ASP A 52 -33.99 -8.44 61.64
CA ASP A 52 -33.98 -9.92 61.51
C ASP A 52 -35.34 -10.51 60.95
N VAL A 53 -35.29 -11.75 60.42
CA VAL A 53 -36.32 -12.83 60.16
C VAL A 53 -37.74 -12.66 59.55
N SER A 54 -38.05 -13.64 58.67
CA SER A 54 -39.17 -14.64 58.68
C SER A 54 -40.28 -14.67 57.60
N ASP A 55 -40.10 -15.62 56.67
CA ASP A 55 -41.00 -16.68 56.14
C ASP A 55 -42.54 -16.62 56.33
N ALA A 56 -43.30 -16.93 55.27
CA ALA A 56 -43.99 -18.24 55.08
C ALA A 56 -45.03 -18.25 53.92
N ASP A 57 -45.21 -19.40 53.28
CA ASP A 57 -46.12 -19.66 52.14
C ASP A 57 -47.61 -19.82 52.51
N VAL A 58 -48.54 -19.52 51.58
CA VAL A 58 -49.89 -20.14 51.46
C VAL A 58 -50.34 -20.18 49.98
N ASP A 59 -51.03 -21.26 49.60
CA ASP A 59 -51.51 -21.65 48.26
C ASP A 59 -53.07 -21.57 48.13
N GLU A 60 -53.60 -21.86 46.93
CA GLU A 60 -55.01 -22.03 46.49
C GLU A 60 -55.84 -20.73 46.26
N GLY A 61 -56.72 -20.60 45.25
CA GLY A 61 -57.16 -21.50 44.15
C GLY A 61 -58.38 -20.93 43.36
N ASP A 62 -58.83 -21.62 42.29
CA ASP A 62 -60.01 -21.35 41.40
C ASP A 62 -59.99 -20.04 40.54
N ALA A 63 -60.38 -19.99 39.26
CA ALA A 63 -61.44 -20.70 38.54
C ALA A 63 -61.30 -20.65 37.00
N ASP A 64 -61.97 -21.57 36.29
CA ASP A 64 -61.96 -21.72 34.82
C ASP A 64 -62.74 -20.64 34.04
N VAL A 65 -62.20 -20.17 32.90
CA VAL A 65 -62.98 -19.59 31.78
C VAL A 65 -62.30 -19.92 30.44
N ASP A 66 -62.97 -20.69 29.58
CA ASP A 66 -62.55 -20.91 28.19
C ASP A 66 -62.79 -19.65 27.33
N VAL A 67 -61.76 -19.16 26.63
CA VAL A 67 -61.90 -18.27 25.46
C VAL A 67 -60.81 -18.59 24.44
N ASP A 68 -61.20 -19.17 23.29
CA ASP A 68 -60.32 -19.29 22.13
C ASP A 68 -60.07 -17.91 21.50
N VAL A 69 -58.81 -17.46 21.45
CA VAL A 69 -58.32 -16.49 20.46
C VAL A 69 -56.92 -16.92 20.02
N ASP A 70 -56.71 -16.81 18.71
CA ASP A 70 -55.53 -17.19 17.93
C ASP A 70 -54.34 -16.22 18.11
N GLU A 71 -53.21 -16.54 17.45
CA GLU A 71 -52.02 -15.71 17.16
C GLU A 71 -50.80 -15.71 18.12
N THR A 72 -49.63 -15.57 17.49
CA THR A 72 -48.24 -15.43 18.00
C THR A 72 -47.61 -16.68 18.64
N ASP A 73 -46.61 -17.34 18.04
CA ASP A 73 -45.29 -16.88 17.53
C ASP A 73 -44.23 -16.74 18.64
N THR A 74 -43.40 -17.78 18.77
CA THR A 74 -42.02 -17.69 19.26
C THR A 74 -41.18 -18.69 18.47
N ALA A 75 -40.42 -18.20 17.49
CA ALA A 75 -39.42 -18.99 16.79
C ALA A 75 -38.38 -19.58 17.76
N ASP A 76 -38.01 -20.85 17.55
CA ASP A 76 -36.79 -21.42 18.11
C ASP A 76 -35.60 -20.73 17.42
N ALA A 77 -34.76 -20.07 18.21
CA ALA A 77 -33.56 -19.40 17.72
C ALA A 77 -32.37 -20.37 17.80
N ASP A 78 -32.31 -21.31 16.85
CA ASP A 78 -31.09 -22.07 16.59
C ASP A 78 -30.06 -21.15 15.94
N ALA A 79 -29.20 -20.56 16.77
CA ALA A 79 -27.98 -19.90 16.33
C ALA A 79 -26.94 -20.96 15.97
N ASP A 80 -26.86 -21.32 14.69
CA ASP A 80 -25.76 -22.13 14.17
C ASP A 80 -24.60 -21.21 13.75
N GLU A 81 -23.43 -21.45 14.34
CA GLU A 81 -22.20 -20.72 14.04
C GLU A 81 -21.30 -21.56 13.14
N GLY A 82 -21.01 -21.03 11.94
CA GLY A 82 -20.02 -21.61 11.03
C GLY A 82 -20.62 -22.32 9.81
N ASP A 83 -21.51 -21.63 9.09
CA ASP A 83 -22.09 -22.18 7.86
C ASP A 83 -21.16 -21.99 6.65
N THR A 84 -20.46 -23.05 6.26
CA THR A 84 -19.81 -23.16 4.95
C THR A 84 -20.84 -23.55 3.88
N ASP A 85 -21.96 -22.82 3.79
CA ASP A 85 -23.00 -23.09 2.80
C ASP A 85 -22.48 -22.75 1.40
N VAL A 86 -22.07 -23.80 0.71
CA VAL A 86 -21.91 -23.82 -0.74
C VAL A 86 -23.31 -23.86 -1.38
N GLY A 87 -24.13 -22.88 -1.02
CA GLY A 87 -25.55 -22.86 -1.32
C GLY A 87 -25.80 -22.93 -2.80
N GLU A 88 -26.78 -23.73 -3.18
CA GLU A 88 -27.25 -23.83 -4.58
C GLU A 88 -27.48 -22.44 -5.18
N PRO A 89 -27.22 -22.24 -6.49
CA PRO A 89 -27.47 -20.96 -7.15
C PRO A 89 -28.92 -20.55 -6.92
N VAL A 90 -29.16 -19.33 -6.46
CA VAL A 90 -30.51 -18.88 -6.17
C VAL A 90 -31.33 -18.89 -7.46
N GLU A 91 -32.44 -19.63 -7.44
CA GLU A 91 -33.36 -19.71 -8.58
C GLU A 91 -33.95 -18.32 -8.86
N ILE A 92 -33.86 -17.89 -10.11
CA ILE A 92 -34.45 -16.63 -10.56
C ILE A 92 -35.91 -16.92 -10.94
N PRO A 93 -36.91 -16.22 -10.37
CA PRO A 93 -38.31 -16.46 -10.72
C PRO A 93 -38.61 -16.19 -12.21
N GLU A 94 -39.59 -16.90 -12.77
CA GLU A 94 -40.08 -16.67 -14.15
C GLU A 94 -40.50 -15.21 -14.33
N GLY A 95 -40.01 -14.56 -15.40
CA GLY A 95 -40.20 -13.13 -15.67
C GLY A 95 -39.32 -12.16 -14.87
N GLN A 96 -38.37 -12.63 -14.04
CA GLN A 96 -37.44 -11.78 -13.28
C GLN A 96 -36.00 -11.85 -13.84
N SER A 97 -35.22 -10.85 -13.46
CA SER A 97 -33.76 -10.75 -13.59
C SER A 97 -33.17 -10.43 -12.21
N ARG A 98 -31.90 -10.74 -11.94
CA ARG A 98 -31.24 -10.35 -10.68
C ARG A 98 -30.19 -9.28 -10.92
N ILE A 99 -30.23 -8.18 -10.18
CA ILE A 99 -29.26 -7.08 -10.34
C ILE A 99 -28.52 -6.72 -9.06
N GLN A 100 -27.23 -6.40 -9.19
CA GLN A 100 -26.41 -5.76 -8.16
C GLN A 100 -26.06 -4.35 -8.64
N LEU A 101 -26.47 -3.32 -7.87
CA LEU A 101 -26.14 -1.93 -8.18
C LEU A 101 -24.91 -1.52 -7.38
N ILE A 102 -24.06 -0.69 -7.98
CA ILE A 102 -22.92 -0.05 -7.33
C ILE A 102 -22.94 1.44 -7.68
N HIS A 103 -22.81 2.30 -6.67
CA HIS A 103 -22.71 3.74 -6.88
C HIS A 103 -21.25 4.19 -6.85
N ASN A 104 -20.78 4.72 -7.98
CA ASN A 104 -19.42 5.17 -8.21
C ASN A 104 -19.34 6.57 -8.85
N ALA A 105 -20.41 7.37 -8.82
CA ALA A 105 -20.36 8.75 -9.29
C ALA A 105 -19.62 9.59 -8.23
N ALA A 106 -18.42 10.06 -8.57
CA ALA A 106 -17.54 10.80 -7.65
C ALA A 106 -17.93 12.29 -7.48
N ASP A 107 -18.92 12.75 -8.23
CA ASP A 107 -19.44 14.12 -8.20
C ASP A 107 -20.05 14.45 -6.82
N PRO A 108 -19.62 15.53 -6.13
CA PRO A 108 -20.16 15.90 -4.83
C PRO A 108 -21.67 16.22 -4.86
N ASP A 109 -22.22 16.71 -5.98
CA ASP A 109 -23.65 16.98 -6.12
C ASP A 109 -24.47 15.69 -6.41
N ALA A 110 -23.78 14.55 -6.59
CA ALA A 110 -24.36 13.21 -6.70
C ALA A 110 -23.75 12.20 -5.70
N ALA A 111 -23.21 12.66 -4.57
CA ALA A 111 -22.59 11.79 -3.55
C ALA A 111 -23.60 10.92 -2.78
N THR A 112 -24.87 11.31 -2.78
CA THR A 112 -26.01 10.50 -2.34
C THR A 112 -27.17 10.73 -3.31
N VAL A 113 -27.75 9.66 -3.82
CA VAL A 113 -28.79 9.70 -4.85
C VAL A 113 -29.93 8.74 -4.57
N ASP A 114 -31.13 9.09 -5.03
CA ASP A 114 -32.24 8.14 -5.13
C ASP A 114 -32.21 7.46 -6.49
N VAL A 115 -32.48 6.15 -6.52
CA VAL A 115 -32.61 5.38 -7.75
C VAL A 115 -34.05 4.92 -7.91
N TYR A 116 -34.66 5.30 -9.03
CA TYR A 116 -35.99 4.88 -9.43
C TYR A 116 -35.89 3.84 -10.54
N LEU A 117 -36.65 2.74 -10.41
CA LEU A 117 -36.83 1.74 -11.47
C LEU A 117 -38.28 1.83 -11.98
N ASN A 118 -38.43 2.10 -13.27
CA ASN A 118 -39.72 2.29 -13.96
C ASN A 118 -40.65 3.29 -13.25
N GLY A 119 -40.10 4.38 -12.72
CA GLY A 119 -40.82 5.43 -12.00
C GLY A 119 -41.20 5.09 -10.55
N THR A 120 -40.80 3.92 -10.04
CA THR A 120 -40.98 3.54 -8.64
C THR A 120 -39.65 3.69 -7.90
N LEU A 121 -39.66 4.32 -6.72
CA LEU A 121 -38.46 4.43 -5.87
C LEU A 121 -37.96 3.02 -5.51
N PHE A 122 -36.71 2.75 -5.85
CA PHE A 122 -36.10 1.43 -5.75
C PHE A 122 -34.95 1.43 -4.73
N LEU A 123 -34.11 2.47 -4.74
CA LEU A 123 -33.13 2.75 -3.69
C LEU A 123 -33.29 4.19 -3.20
N ASP A 124 -33.64 4.33 -1.93
CA ASP A 124 -33.67 5.59 -1.15
C ASP A 124 -32.27 5.85 -0.56
N ASP A 125 -31.75 7.08 -0.55
CA ASP A 125 -30.45 7.46 0.03
C ASP A 125 -29.29 6.49 -0.37
N PHE A 126 -29.03 6.29 -1.66
CA PHE A 126 -27.91 5.46 -2.12
C PHE A 126 -26.61 6.27 -2.09
N GLU A 127 -25.68 5.91 -1.19
CA GLU A 127 -24.42 6.62 -0.96
C GLU A 127 -23.31 6.18 -1.93
N PHE A 128 -22.44 7.12 -2.34
CA PHE A 128 -21.24 6.86 -3.11
C PHE A 128 -20.36 5.76 -2.47
N ARG A 129 -19.75 4.92 -3.31
CA ARG A 129 -18.96 3.74 -2.94
C ARG A 129 -19.72 2.68 -2.16
N THR A 130 -21.04 2.61 -2.29
CA THR A 130 -21.86 1.51 -1.75
C THR A 130 -22.44 0.61 -2.84
N THR A 131 -22.73 -0.64 -2.47
CA THR A 131 -23.39 -1.63 -3.33
C THR A 131 -24.61 -2.24 -2.65
N THR A 132 -25.59 -2.64 -3.45
CA THR A 132 -26.66 -3.56 -3.03
C THR A 132 -26.15 -5.01 -3.00
N PRO A 133 -26.82 -5.94 -2.32
CA PRO A 133 -26.76 -7.33 -2.73
C PRO A 133 -27.45 -7.53 -4.10
N PHE A 134 -27.38 -8.74 -4.66
CA PHE A 134 -28.25 -9.09 -5.78
C PHE A 134 -29.72 -9.13 -5.36
N VAL A 135 -30.57 -8.40 -6.08
CA VAL A 135 -32.02 -8.30 -5.84
C VAL A 135 -32.81 -8.63 -7.11
N ASP A 136 -33.99 -9.23 -6.95
CA ASP A 136 -34.89 -9.57 -8.06
C ASP A 136 -35.63 -8.32 -8.56
N VAL A 137 -35.73 -8.20 -9.89
CA VAL A 137 -36.46 -7.14 -10.60
C VAL A 137 -37.15 -7.70 -11.85
N ASP A 138 -38.23 -7.04 -12.30
CA ASP A 138 -38.92 -7.40 -13.54
C ASP A 138 -37.97 -7.38 -14.75
N ALA A 139 -37.90 -8.48 -15.49
CA ALA A 139 -37.03 -8.60 -16.67
C ALA A 139 -37.56 -7.81 -17.89
N GLY A 140 -36.66 -7.39 -18.78
CA GLY A 140 -37.00 -6.77 -20.06
C GLY A 140 -35.89 -5.92 -20.67
N GLU A 141 -36.03 -5.59 -21.95
CA GLU A 141 -35.04 -4.83 -22.74
C GLU A 141 -35.16 -3.30 -22.61
N ASP A 142 -36.33 -2.81 -22.17
CA ASP A 142 -36.72 -1.40 -22.17
C ASP A 142 -36.88 -0.83 -20.75
N GLN A 143 -36.09 -1.33 -19.78
CA GLN A 143 -36.17 -0.83 -18.41
C GLN A 143 -35.73 0.63 -18.35
N THR A 144 -36.36 1.40 -17.45
CA THR A 144 -36.00 2.80 -17.20
C THR A 144 -35.44 2.93 -15.80
N ILE A 145 -34.17 3.31 -15.70
CA ILE A 145 -33.52 3.66 -14.43
C ILE A 145 -33.32 5.17 -14.42
N ALA A 146 -33.78 5.84 -13.36
CA ALA A 146 -33.57 7.28 -13.16
C ALA A 146 -32.82 7.50 -11.85
N VAL A 147 -31.80 8.37 -11.90
CA VAL A 147 -30.97 8.76 -10.76
C VAL A 147 -31.35 10.19 -10.39
N ALA A 148 -31.78 10.42 -9.16
CA ALA A 148 -32.29 11.69 -8.65
C ALA A 148 -31.51 12.13 -7.39
N PRO A 149 -31.59 13.40 -6.96
CA PRO A 149 -30.98 13.84 -5.71
C PRO A 149 -31.63 13.13 -4.51
N ALA A 150 -30.91 13.00 -3.39
CA ALA A 150 -31.43 12.38 -2.15
C ALA A 150 -32.60 13.12 -1.46
N ASP A 151 -33.02 14.30 -1.96
CA ASP A 151 -34.25 14.99 -1.52
C ASP A 151 -35.41 14.88 -2.53
N SER A 152 -35.32 13.91 -3.46
CA SER A 152 -36.30 13.73 -4.52
C SER A 152 -37.67 13.30 -4.00
N THR A 153 -38.70 13.59 -4.79
CA THR A 153 -40.08 13.20 -4.47
C THR A 153 -40.70 12.31 -5.54
N SER A 154 -40.06 12.21 -6.71
CA SER A 154 -40.43 11.36 -7.84
C SER A 154 -39.29 11.26 -8.85
N ASP A 155 -39.41 10.31 -9.77
CA ASP A 155 -38.55 10.17 -10.96
C ASP A 155 -38.51 11.43 -11.86
N ALA A 156 -39.48 12.33 -11.74
CA ALA A 156 -39.49 13.61 -12.44
C ALA A 156 -38.43 14.61 -11.93
N ASP A 157 -37.85 14.36 -10.74
CA ASP A 157 -36.78 15.17 -10.14
C ASP A 157 -35.37 14.67 -10.56
N ALA A 158 -35.28 13.69 -11.46
CA ALA A 158 -34.04 13.02 -11.83
C ALA A 158 -32.95 13.94 -12.45
N LEU A 159 -31.72 13.73 -11.99
CA LEU A 159 -30.48 14.26 -12.55
C LEU A 159 -30.18 13.64 -13.92
N ALA A 160 -30.39 12.32 -14.03
CA ALA A 160 -30.24 11.57 -15.27
C ALA A 160 -31.31 10.47 -15.37
N SER A 161 -31.73 10.13 -16.60
CA SER A 161 -32.70 9.07 -16.86
C SER A 161 -32.26 8.23 -18.05
N PHE A 162 -32.12 6.93 -17.81
CA PHE A 162 -31.61 5.94 -18.73
C PHE A 162 -32.75 5.00 -19.10
N SER A 163 -33.27 5.18 -20.31
CA SER A 163 -34.29 4.32 -20.91
C SER A 163 -33.63 3.31 -21.86
N SER A 164 -34.13 2.08 -21.93
CA SER A 164 -33.52 0.97 -22.68
C SER A 164 -32.30 0.35 -21.98
N VAL A 165 -32.40 0.21 -20.65
CA VAL A 165 -31.54 -0.70 -19.88
C VAL A 165 -32.06 -2.12 -20.09
N SER A 166 -31.21 -3.00 -20.61
CA SER A 166 -31.53 -4.42 -20.85
C SER A 166 -31.21 -5.24 -19.60
N LEU A 167 -32.24 -5.88 -19.03
CA LEU A 167 -32.17 -6.82 -17.91
C LEU A 167 -32.82 -8.14 -18.35
N PRO A 168 -32.06 -9.07 -18.96
CA PRO A 168 -32.63 -10.29 -19.52
C PRO A 168 -33.24 -11.23 -18.47
N GLU A 169 -34.27 -11.98 -18.87
CA GLU A 169 -34.98 -12.92 -18.01
C GLU A 169 -34.08 -14.10 -17.64
N GLY A 170 -33.97 -14.40 -16.34
CA GLY A 170 -33.13 -15.48 -15.83
C GLY A 170 -31.62 -15.19 -15.85
N GLU A 171 -31.21 -13.95 -16.16
CA GLU A 171 -29.81 -13.51 -16.11
C GLU A 171 -29.50 -12.67 -14.85
N ARG A 172 -28.20 -12.38 -14.67
CA ARG A 172 -27.64 -11.64 -13.55
C ARG A 172 -26.85 -10.46 -14.09
N THR A 173 -27.14 -9.25 -13.65
CA THR A 173 -26.51 -8.04 -14.20
C THR A 173 -25.91 -7.16 -13.12
N LEU A 174 -24.63 -6.78 -13.27
CA LEU A 174 -24.05 -5.66 -12.52
C LEU A 174 -24.50 -4.36 -13.17
N VAL A 175 -24.82 -3.35 -12.37
CA VAL A 175 -25.13 -2.00 -12.85
C VAL A 175 -24.30 -0.99 -12.04
N VAL A 176 -23.32 -0.36 -12.65
CA VAL A 176 -22.50 0.68 -12.02
C VAL A 176 -22.98 2.05 -12.47
N ILE A 177 -23.33 2.90 -11.50
CA ILE A 177 -23.63 4.32 -11.72
C ILE A 177 -22.29 5.07 -11.61
N SER A 178 -21.73 5.59 -12.70
CA SER A 178 -20.42 6.26 -12.69
C SER A 178 -20.41 7.55 -13.51
N GLY A 179 -19.44 8.43 -13.27
CA GLY A 179 -19.27 9.71 -13.95
C GLY A 179 -19.65 10.93 -13.13
N VAL A 180 -19.78 12.07 -13.80
CA VAL A 180 -20.08 13.40 -13.22
C VAL A 180 -21.24 14.10 -13.92
N LEU A 181 -21.94 15.00 -13.21
CA LEU A 181 -23.14 15.68 -13.71
C LEU A 181 -22.80 16.73 -14.77
N VAL A 182 -21.72 17.49 -14.57
CA VAL A 182 -21.27 18.56 -15.47
C VAL A 182 -19.80 18.38 -15.79
N THR A 183 -19.50 17.59 -16.83
CA THR A 183 -18.12 17.24 -17.22
C THR A 183 -17.17 18.42 -17.39
N GLY A 184 -17.68 19.60 -17.76
CA GLY A 184 -16.90 20.83 -17.92
C GLY A 184 -16.43 21.51 -16.63
N ASP A 185 -16.92 21.08 -15.46
CA ASP A 185 -16.50 21.57 -14.14
C ASP A 185 -15.36 20.70 -13.53
N PHE A 186 -15.03 19.58 -14.17
CA PHE A 186 -13.99 18.61 -13.76
C PHE A 186 -12.83 18.56 -14.77
N THR A 187 -11.73 17.90 -14.38
CA THR A 187 -10.63 17.55 -15.27
C THR A 187 -11.13 16.58 -16.35
N ALA A 188 -10.82 16.89 -17.61
CA ALA A 188 -11.19 16.03 -18.73
C ALA A 188 -10.42 14.70 -18.67
N ASN A 189 -11.09 13.61 -19.04
CA ASN A 189 -10.44 12.31 -19.21
C ASN A 189 -9.26 12.42 -20.20
N PRO A 190 -8.06 11.90 -19.90
CA PRO A 190 -6.89 11.96 -20.78
C PRO A 190 -7.11 11.40 -22.18
N ASP A 191 -7.88 10.32 -22.31
CA ASP A 191 -8.12 9.61 -23.57
C ASP A 191 -9.28 10.23 -24.37
N GLY A 192 -10.07 11.08 -23.70
CA GLY A 192 -11.17 11.83 -24.28
C GLY A 192 -12.55 11.16 -24.14
N GLU A 193 -12.68 10.18 -23.25
CA GLU A 193 -13.94 9.49 -22.97
C GLU A 193 -15.02 10.39 -22.36
N ASP A 194 -16.30 10.03 -22.58
CA ASP A 194 -17.45 10.79 -22.06
C ASP A 194 -17.69 10.45 -20.59
N THR A 195 -17.21 11.33 -19.71
CA THR A 195 -17.32 11.18 -18.25
C THR A 195 -18.68 11.61 -17.68
N GLY A 196 -19.67 11.92 -18.53
CA GLY A 196 -21.02 12.26 -18.08
C GLY A 196 -21.68 11.10 -17.31
N LEU A 197 -22.45 11.45 -16.26
CA LEU A 197 -23.15 10.48 -15.41
C LEU A 197 -23.90 9.44 -16.25
N SER A 198 -23.49 8.18 -16.12
CA SER A 198 -23.90 7.06 -16.98
C SER A 198 -24.11 5.78 -16.18
N LEU A 199 -24.82 4.82 -16.80
CA LEU A 199 -24.95 3.45 -16.30
C LEU A 199 -24.15 2.50 -17.17
N TYR A 200 -23.34 1.67 -16.50
CA TYR A 200 -22.52 0.65 -17.13
C TYR A 200 -23.00 -0.72 -16.66
N THR A 201 -23.26 -1.63 -17.60
CA THR A 201 -23.89 -2.93 -17.31
C THR A 201 -23.02 -4.12 -17.72
N PHE A 202 -23.03 -5.17 -16.91
CA PHE A 202 -22.32 -6.43 -17.18
C PHE A 202 -23.22 -7.63 -16.94
N SER A 203 -23.56 -8.38 -18.00
CA SER A 203 -24.65 -9.38 -17.99
C SER A 203 -24.26 -10.83 -17.66
N ASP A 204 -22.97 -11.16 -17.54
CA ASP A 204 -22.51 -12.48 -17.04
C ASP A 204 -22.25 -12.43 -15.52
N ALA A 205 -23.02 -11.63 -14.76
CA ALA A 205 -22.70 -11.33 -13.38
C ALA A 205 -22.86 -12.56 -12.47
N ARG A 206 -21.97 -12.70 -11.49
CA ARG A 206 -21.88 -13.91 -10.65
C ARG A 206 -22.13 -13.58 -9.19
N GLU A 207 -23.07 -14.29 -8.57
CA GLU A 207 -23.33 -14.21 -7.12
C GLU A 207 -22.31 -14.98 -6.28
N ARG A 208 -21.57 -15.92 -6.89
CA ARG A 208 -20.49 -16.74 -6.32
C ARG A 208 -19.54 -17.15 -7.45
N SER A 209 -18.32 -17.58 -7.13
CA SER A 209 -17.39 -18.10 -8.16
C SER A 209 -17.98 -19.34 -8.85
N SER A 210 -17.67 -19.52 -10.14
CA SER A 210 -17.99 -20.75 -10.86
C SER A 210 -17.08 -21.94 -10.48
N ASP A 211 -16.01 -21.71 -9.72
CA ASP A 211 -15.11 -22.74 -9.20
C ASP A 211 -14.90 -22.55 -7.68
N PRO A 212 -15.24 -23.51 -6.82
CA PRO A 212 -15.10 -23.35 -5.37
C PRO A 212 -13.65 -23.21 -4.88
N ASN A 213 -12.65 -23.50 -5.73
CA ASN A 213 -11.23 -23.39 -5.38
C ASN A 213 -10.62 -22.02 -5.73
N PHE A 214 -11.35 -21.15 -6.43
CA PHE A 214 -10.85 -19.86 -6.90
C PHE A 214 -11.86 -18.75 -6.57
N ASP A 215 -11.38 -17.59 -6.15
CA ASP A 215 -12.19 -16.38 -6.14
C ASP A 215 -12.20 -15.77 -7.55
N GLN A 216 -13.28 -15.09 -7.92
CA GLN A 216 -13.48 -14.55 -9.27
C GLN A 216 -13.76 -13.05 -9.23
N LEU A 217 -12.90 -12.26 -9.85
CA LEU A 217 -12.95 -10.79 -9.84
C LEU A 217 -13.29 -10.29 -11.25
N VAL A 218 -14.30 -9.44 -11.38
CA VAL A 218 -14.51 -8.60 -12.57
C VAL A 218 -14.09 -7.18 -12.22
N ILE A 219 -13.31 -6.54 -13.08
CA ILE A 219 -12.75 -5.20 -12.84
C ILE A 219 -13.57 -4.18 -13.64
N PHE A 220 -13.71 -2.95 -13.13
CA PHE A 220 -14.37 -1.83 -13.80
C PHE A 220 -13.56 -0.54 -13.60
N HIS A 221 -13.25 0.16 -14.70
CA HIS A 221 -12.58 1.46 -14.61
C HIS A 221 -13.59 2.59 -14.41
N GLY A 222 -13.74 3.06 -13.18
CA GLY A 222 -14.71 4.10 -12.82
C GLY A 222 -14.15 5.51 -12.60
N THR A 223 -12.83 5.70 -12.60
CA THR A 223 -12.19 7.00 -12.38
C THR A 223 -12.21 7.87 -13.64
N THR A 224 -12.76 9.08 -13.55
CA THR A 224 -13.03 9.92 -14.73
C THR A 224 -11.80 10.65 -15.28
N ASP A 225 -10.78 10.89 -14.45
CA ASP A 225 -9.62 11.73 -14.76
C ASP A 225 -8.30 10.95 -14.88
N GLN A 226 -8.37 9.62 -15.05
CA GLN A 226 -7.24 8.74 -15.36
C GLN A 226 -7.30 8.25 -16.81
N PRO A 227 -6.14 7.97 -17.43
CA PRO A 227 -6.08 7.23 -18.69
C PRO A 227 -6.47 5.77 -18.46
N ALA A 228 -6.60 5.01 -19.55
CA ALA A 228 -6.71 3.55 -19.52
C ALA A 228 -5.66 2.89 -18.60
N ILE A 229 -6.07 1.83 -17.91
CA ILE A 229 -5.23 1.14 -16.91
C ILE A 229 -4.89 -0.30 -17.28
N ASP A 230 -3.64 -0.67 -17.01
CA ASP A 230 -3.14 -2.04 -17.01
C ASP A 230 -3.05 -2.57 -15.59
N LEU A 231 -3.37 -3.86 -15.38
CA LEU A 231 -3.11 -4.58 -14.14
C LEU A 231 -1.97 -5.57 -14.38
N VAL A 232 -0.84 -5.33 -13.73
CA VAL A 232 0.41 -6.06 -13.92
C VAL A 232 0.76 -6.84 -12.65
N LEU A 233 1.07 -8.13 -12.82
CA LEU A 233 1.47 -9.01 -11.73
C LEU A 233 2.92 -8.78 -11.28
N PRO A 234 3.31 -9.26 -10.08
CA PRO A 234 4.68 -9.16 -9.60
C PRO A 234 5.74 -9.75 -10.54
N ASP A 235 5.41 -10.75 -11.35
CA ASP A 235 6.32 -11.33 -12.35
C ASP A 235 6.47 -10.47 -13.63
N GLY A 236 5.77 -9.34 -13.70
CA GLY A 236 5.75 -8.45 -14.86
C GLY A 236 4.80 -8.89 -15.97
N SER A 237 3.88 -9.83 -15.70
CA SER A 237 2.85 -10.23 -16.67
C SER A 237 1.58 -9.39 -16.56
N ASP A 238 1.08 -8.93 -17.71
CA ASP A 238 -0.17 -8.17 -17.79
C ASP A 238 -1.36 -9.14 -17.69
N VAL A 239 -2.26 -8.88 -16.75
CA VAL A 239 -3.50 -9.64 -16.54
C VAL A 239 -4.72 -8.91 -17.10
N LEU A 240 -4.68 -7.58 -17.08
CA LEU A 240 -5.62 -6.69 -17.75
C LEU A 240 -4.80 -5.65 -18.51
N THR A 241 -5.20 -5.34 -19.73
CA THR A 241 -4.52 -4.36 -20.60
C THR A 241 -5.53 -3.43 -21.24
N ASP A 242 -5.20 -2.14 -21.38
CA ASP A 242 -5.99 -1.15 -22.13
C ASP A 242 -7.44 -1.02 -21.60
N GLN A 243 -7.62 -1.07 -20.26
CA GLN A 243 -8.94 -0.92 -19.67
C GLN A 243 -9.33 0.56 -19.59
N VAL A 244 -10.08 1.04 -20.58
CA VAL A 244 -10.57 2.43 -20.63
C VAL A 244 -11.68 2.71 -19.62
N TYR A 245 -11.87 3.99 -19.29
CA TYR A 245 -12.97 4.46 -18.42
C TYR A 245 -14.35 3.99 -18.92
N GLY A 246 -15.18 3.50 -17.99
CA GLY A 246 -16.53 3.03 -18.26
C GLY A 246 -16.61 1.57 -18.75
N GLU A 247 -15.49 0.88 -18.94
CA GLU A 247 -15.50 -0.53 -19.31
C GLU A 247 -15.29 -1.49 -18.13
N PHE A 248 -15.86 -2.69 -18.27
CA PHE A 248 -15.56 -3.84 -17.44
C PHE A 248 -14.50 -4.72 -18.13
N SER A 249 -13.76 -5.50 -17.35
CA SER A 249 -12.89 -6.54 -17.87
C SER A 249 -13.70 -7.60 -18.61
N ASP A 250 -13.29 -7.97 -19.82
CA ASP A 250 -13.96 -8.93 -20.72
C ASP A 250 -14.42 -10.24 -20.05
N THR A 251 -13.68 -10.70 -19.04
CA THR A 251 -13.98 -11.93 -18.29
C THR A 251 -13.60 -11.78 -16.82
N TYR A 252 -14.18 -12.64 -15.97
CA TYR A 252 -13.74 -12.79 -14.58
C TYR A 252 -12.32 -13.35 -14.49
N LEU A 253 -11.42 -12.62 -13.84
CA LEU A 253 -10.12 -13.08 -13.39
C LEU A 253 -10.29 -14.10 -12.25
N ALA A 254 -9.82 -15.32 -12.45
CA ALA A 254 -9.84 -16.38 -11.43
C ALA A 254 -8.55 -16.38 -10.63
N LEU A 255 -8.64 -16.16 -9.31
CA LEU A 255 -7.51 -16.07 -8.39
C LEU A 255 -7.51 -17.24 -7.40
N PRO A 256 -6.36 -17.89 -7.15
CA PRO A 256 -6.24 -18.88 -6.09
C PRO A 256 -6.40 -18.22 -4.70
N PRO A 257 -6.60 -19.00 -3.62
CA PRO A 257 -6.61 -18.48 -2.26
C PRO A 257 -5.25 -17.84 -1.88
N GLY A 258 -5.28 -16.84 -1.01
CA GLY A 258 -4.13 -16.03 -0.61
C GLY A 258 -4.27 -14.54 -0.97
N VAL A 259 -3.20 -13.78 -0.74
CA VAL A 259 -3.11 -12.35 -1.07
C VAL A 259 -2.51 -12.17 -2.46
N LEU A 260 -3.23 -11.51 -3.37
CA LEU A 260 -2.66 -11.06 -4.65
C LEU A 260 -2.19 -9.62 -4.51
N ALA A 261 -0.88 -9.40 -4.60
CA ALA A 261 -0.29 -8.07 -4.83
C ALA A 261 -0.14 -7.83 -6.35
N PHE A 262 -0.34 -6.58 -6.80
CA PHE A 262 -0.24 -6.19 -8.20
C PHE A 262 0.09 -4.69 -8.36
N ASP A 263 0.60 -4.32 -9.52
CA ASP A 263 0.74 -2.93 -9.96
C ASP A 263 -0.45 -2.53 -10.84
N LEU A 264 -0.89 -1.29 -10.68
CA LEU A 264 -1.77 -0.61 -11.61
C LEU A 264 -0.95 0.45 -12.36
N ASN A 265 -0.92 0.36 -13.68
CA ASN A 265 -0.14 1.23 -14.55
C ASN A 265 -1.06 1.98 -15.52
N ASP A 266 -0.58 3.12 -16.01
CA ASP A 266 -1.12 3.80 -17.20
C ASP A 266 -0.76 2.97 -18.44
N SER A 267 -1.77 2.58 -19.24
CA SER A 267 -1.61 1.69 -20.41
C SER A 267 -0.80 2.30 -21.56
N ASP A 268 -0.72 3.64 -21.63
CA ASP A 268 -0.14 4.38 -22.76
C ASP A 268 1.34 4.74 -22.47
N SER A 269 1.65 5.10 -21.22
CA SER A 269 3.01 5.43 -20.78
C SER A 269 3.77 4.24 -20.15
N GLY A 270 3.06 3.29 -19.53
CA GLY A 270 3.63 2.29 -18.65
C GLY A 270 4.00 2.81 -17.25
N ASP A 271 3.71 4.08 -16.94
CA ASP A 271 4.01 4.67 -15.63
C ASP A 271 3.08 4.09 -14.55
N ARG A 272 3.65 3.81 -13.37
CA ARG A 272 2.91 3.15 -12.28
C ARG A 272 2.03 4.15 -11.51
N ILE A 273 0.71 3.95 -11.60
CA ILE A 273 -0.30 4.68 -10.82
C ILE A 273 -0.23 4.25 -9.34
N GLY A 274 0.00 2.98 -9.07
CA GLY A 274 0.32 2.50 -7.72
C GLY A 274 0.25 0.99 -7.55
N SER A 275 0.75 0.52 -6.41
CA SER A 275 0.81 -0.90 -6.06
C SER A 275 -0.24 -1.23 -5.02
N TYR A 276 -1.02 -2.29 -5.25
CA TYR A 276 -2.19 -2.66 -4.45
C TYR A 276 -2.20 -4.14 -4.13
N GLN A 277 -2.94 -4.54 -3.10
CA GLN A 277 -3.16 -5.95 -2.78
C GLN A 277 -4.62 -6.24 -2.42
N THR A 278 -5.07 -7.45 -2.77
CA THR A 278 -6.34 -7.99 -2.29
C THR A 278 -6.28 -8.26 -0.78
N PRO A 279 -7.42 -8.35 -0.08
CA PRO A 279 -7.47 -9.11 1.16
C PRO A 279 -7.10 -10.58 0.90
N ASP A 280 -6.89 -11.35 1.97
CA ASP A 280 -6.71 -12.80 1.91
C ASP A 280 -7.95 -13.48 1.29
N LEU A 281 -7.78 -13.97 0.06
CA LEU A 281 -8.84 -14.62 -0.72
C LEU A 281 -8.96 -16.08 -0.29
N VAL A 282 -10.18 -16.61 -0.25
CA VAL A 282 -10.46 -17.94 0.33
C VAL A 282 -10.97 -18.97 -0.68
N GLY A 283 -11.34 -18.52 -1.88
CA GLY A 283 -11.95 -19.36 -2.91
C GLY A 283 -13.48 -19.41 -2.84
N GLY A 284 -14.11 -19.58 -4.01
CA GLY A 284 -15.56 -19.77 -4.14
C GLY A 284 -16.41 -18.50 -4.19
N ARG A 285 -15.83 -17.31 -4.05
CA ARG A 285 -16.54 -16.02 -4.05
C ARG A 285 -16.39 -15.26 -5.36
N ALA A 286 -17.37 -14.42 -5.66
CA ALA A 286 -17.28 -13.46 -6.76
C ALA A 286 -17.20 -12.03 -6.19
N TYR A 287 -16.45 -11.17 -6.86
CA TYR A 287 -16.29 -9.76 -6.50
C TYR A 287 -16.29 -8.86 -7.74
N VAL A 288 -16.62 -7.58 -7.49
CA VAL A 288 -16.42 -6.48 -8.44
C VAL A 288 -15.32 -5.59 -7.88
N VAL A 289 -14.25 -5.38 -8.65
CA VAL A 289 -13.21 -4.40 -8.35
C VAL A 289 -13.49 -3.12 -9.11
N ILE A 290 -13.46 -1.96 -8.45
CA ILE A 290 -13.67 -0.67 -9.10
C ILE A 290 -12.51 0.27 -8.82
N ALA A 291 -11.91 0.82 -9.87
CA ALA A 291 -11.12 2.05 -9.81
C ALA A 291 -12.08 3.24 -9.58
N SER A 292 -12.01 3.89 -8.43
CA SER A 292 -13.06 4.78 -7.90
C SER A 292 -12.53 6.14 -7.47
N GLY A 293 -13.27 7.21 -7.75
CA GLY A 293 -12.90 8.58 -7.36
C GLY A 293 -12.05 9.27 -8.42
N PHE A 294 -11.28 10.29 -8.00
CA PHE A 294 -10.43 11.13 -8.85
C PHE A 294 -8.95 11.00 -8.49
N ALA A 295 -8.08 10.97 -9.51
CA ALA A 295 -6.64 11.09 -9.32
C ALA A 295 -6.25 12.48 -8.80
N ASP A 296 -6.81 13.55 -9.38
CA ASP A 296 -6.70 14.89 -8.79
C ASP A 296 -7.77 15.09 -7.70
N SER A 297 -7.38 14.71 -6.48
CA SER A 297 -8.16 14.92 -5.25
C SER A 297 -8.57 16.38 -4.96
N ALA A 298 -8.03 17.38 -5.66
CA ALA A 298 -8.48 18.76 -5.53
C ALA A 298 -9.89 19.00 -6.13
N GLN A 299 -10.37 18.08 -6.99
CA GLN A 299 -11.72 18.12 -7.55
C GLN A 299 -12.78 17.73 -6.50
N ASN A 300 -12.51 16.68 -5.72
CA ASN A 300 -13.34 16.28 -4.57
C ASN A 300 -12.47 15.52 -3.55
N SER A 301 -12.23 16.11 -2.38
CA SER A 301 -11.40 15.51 -1.32
C SER A 301 -12.02 14.25 -0.71
N GLU A 302 -13.35 14.13 -0.75
CA GLU A 302 -14.08 12.97 -0.21
C GLU A 302 -14.18 11.83 -1.23
N ALA A 303 -13.67 12.03 -2.46
CA ALA A 303 -13.63 11.04 -3.53
C ALA A 303 -12.24 10.94 -4.17
N ALA A 304 -11.17 11.01 -3.37
CA ALA A 304 -9.80 10.74 -3.83
C ALA A 304 -9.64 9.28 -4.31
N PHE A 305 -8.77 9.03 -5.28
CA PHE A 305 -8.60 7.74 -5.95
C PHE A 305 -8.37 6.55 -5.00
N GLU A 306 -9.24 5.54 -5.10
CA GLU A 306 -9.12 4.25 -4.41
C GLU A 306 -9.51 3.10 -5.35
N VAL A 307 -8.89 1.94 -5.15
CA VAL A 307 -9.36 0.68 -5.75
C VAL A 307 -10.21 -0.04 -4.71
N LEU A 308 -11.47 -0.30 -5.02
CA LEU A 308 -12.46 -0.85 -4.10
C LEU A 308 -12.86 -2.27 -4.49
N LEU A 309 -12.93 -3.16 -3.52
CA LEU A 309 -13.49 -4.51 -3.65
C LEU A 309 -14.93 -4.53 -3.13
N PHE A 310 -15.88 -4.88 -4.00
CA PHE A 310 -17.27 -5.11 -3.65
C PHE A 310 -17.58 -6.61 -3.70
N PRO A 311 -18.09 -7.22 -2.60
CA PRO A 311 -18.52 -8.60 -2.64
C PRO A 311 -19.79 -8.74 -3.47
N SER A 312 -19.77 -9.64 -4.45
CA SER A 312 -21.01 -10.13 -5.05
C SER A 312 -21.62 -11.13 -4.08
N ARG A 313 -22.82 -10.81 -3.56
CA ARG A 313 -23.52 -11.64 -2.57
C ARG A 313 -25.02 -11.65 -2.78
N TYR A 314 -25.62 -12.77 -2.40
CA TYR A 314 -27.05 -12.90 -2.23
C TYR A 314 -27.50 -12.35 -0.87
N GLY A 315 -28.49 -11.46 -0.88
CA GLY A 315 -29.15 -10.96 0.33
C GLY A 315 -28.29 -10.11 1.29
N GLY A 316 -28.90 -9.75 2.42
CA GLY A 316 -28.35 -8.81 3.39
C GLY A 316 -28.64 -7.34 3.06
N ASN A 317 -27.99 -6.43 3.77
CA ASN A 317 -28.13 -4.99 3.54
C ASN A 317 -27.15 -4.50 2.45
N ARG A 318 -27.25 -3.22 2.08
CA ARG A 318 -26.17 -2.53 1.33
C ARG A 318 -24.85 -2.57 2.13
N SER A 319 -23.71 -2.46 1.44
CA SER A 319 -22.41 -2.23 2.09
C SER A 319 -21.53 -1.30 1.27
N THR A 320 -20.67 -0.55 1.95
CA THR A 320 -19.53 0.14 1.34
C THR A 320 -18.58 -0.87 0.70
N GLY A 321 -17.87 -0.46 -0.36
CA GLY A 321 -16.72 -1.20 -0.88
C GLY A 321 -15.59 -1.26 0.15
N THR A 322 -14.78 -2.31 0.10
CA THR A 322 -13.56 -2.43 0.91
C THR A 322 -12.38 -1.88 0.11
N PRO A 323 -11.70 -0.80 0.55
CA PRO A 323 -10.50 -0.32 -0.11
C PRO A 323 -9.41 -1.39 -0.11
N LEU A 324 -8.77 -1.59 -1.26
CA LEU A 324 -7.58 -2.42 -1.37
C LEU A 324 -6.40 -1.71 -0.71
N GLU A 325 -5.66 -2.46 0.11
CA GLU A 325 -4.47 -1.94 0.76
C GLU A 325 -3.33 -1.72 -0.25
N LYS A 326 -2.39 -0.84 0.07
CA LYS A 326 -1.18 -0.66 -0.74
C LYS A 326 -0.22 -1.83 -0.51
N ALA A 327 0.16 -2.51 -1.59
CA ALA A 327 1.21 -3.51 -1.55
C ALA A 327 2.58 -2.88 -1.19
N ALA A 328 3.54 -3.72 -0.82
CA ALA A 328 4.91 -3.29 -0.58
C ALA A 328 5.75 -3.39 -1.85
N ARG A 329 6.90 -2.74 -1.85
CA ARG A 329 7.87 -2.70 -2.96
C ARG A 329 9.22 -3.17 -2.46
N LEU A 330 9.86 -4.10 -3.16
CA LEU A 330 11.12 -4.71 -2.74
C LEU A 330 12.15 -4.69 -3.87
N GLN A 331 13.32 -4.14 -3.60
CA GLN A 331 14.52 -4.28 -4.43
C GLN A 331 15.52 -5.18 -3.70
N LEU A 332 16.07 -6.17 -4.41
CA LEU A 332 17.14 -7.04 -3.93
C LEU A 332 18.47 -6.60 -4.56
N ILE A 333 19.53 -6.53 -3.76
CA ILE A 333 20.89 -6.23 -4.23
C ILE A 333 21.82 -7.34 -3.75
N HIS A 334 22.52 -8.01 -4.66
CA HIS A 334 23.48 -9.05 -4.32
C HIS A 334 24.89 -8.47 -4.19
N ASN A 335 25.35 -8.34 -2.95
CA ASN A 335 26.63 -7.74 -2.56
C ASN A 335 27.41 -8.63 -1.59
N ALA A 336 27.41 -9.95 -1.81
CA ALA A 336 28.24 -10.90 -1.07
C ALA A 336 29.59 -11.07 -1.80
N PRO A 337 30.72 -10.54 -1.28
CA PRO A 337 32.01 -10.58 -1.99
C PRO A 337 32.75 -11.93 -1.86
N ASP A 338 32.08 -12.95 -1.32
CA ASP A 338 32.62 -14.31 -1.18
C ASP A 338 32.52 -15.04 -2.53
N PRO A 339 33.62 -15.56 -3.11
CA PRO A 339 33.58 -16.30 -4.37
C PRO A 339 32.68 -17.54 -4.35
N ASP A 340 32.45 -18.16 -3.17
CA ASP A 340 31.51 -19.28 -3.03
C ASP A 340 30.04 -18.83 -3.16
N ALA A 341 29.78 -17.52 -3.10
CA ALA A 341 28.49 -16.87 -3.32
C ALA A 341 28.52 -15.89 -4.52
N ALA A 342 29.37 -16.13 -5.53
CA ALA A 342 29.50 -15.25 -6.70
C ALA A 342 28.25 -15.15 -7.59
N SER A 343 27.31 -16.10 -7.47
CA SER A 343 25.99 -16.06 -8.09
C SER A 343 24.98 -16.91 -7.32
N ALA A 344 23.77 -16.39 -7.15
CA ALA A 344 22.71 -16.99 -6.34
C ALA A 344 21.36 -17.04 -7.07
N ASP A 345 20.60 -18.11 -6.82
CA ASP A 345 19.17 -18.17 -7.10
C ASP A 345 18.41 -17.60 -5.89
N LEU A 346 17.51 -16.65 -6.13
CA LEU A 346 16.72 -15.98 -5.10
C LEU A 346 15.26 -16.44 -5.17
N TYR A 347 14.79 -16.98 -4.06
CA TYR A 347 13.44 -17.47 -3.85
C TYR A 347 12.68 -16.52 -2.93
N LEU A 348 11.43 -16.21 -3.28
CA LEU A 348 10.48 -15.51 -2.41
C LEU A 348 9.30 -16.45 -2.18
N ASP A 349 9.01 -16.79 -0.92
CA ASP A 349 7.93 -17.69 -0.52
C ASP A 349 7.93 -19.03 -1.31
N GLU A 350 9.09 -19.70 -1.30
CA GLU A 350 9.41 -20.92 -2.08
C GLU A 350 9.42 -20.76 -3.62
N GLU A 351 9.02 -19.62 -4.20
CA GLU A 351 9.04 -19.37 -5.65
C GLU A 351 10.37 -18.78 -6.13
N LEU A 352 11.04 -19.46 -7.07
CA LEU A 352 12.24 -18.97 -7.76
C LEU A 352 11.91 -17.70 -8.56
N THR A 353 12.19 -16.55 -7.98
CA THR A 353 11.86 -15.25 -8.57
C THR A 353 13.02 -14.73 -9.43
N TYR A 354 14.26 -14.80 -8.93
CA TYR A 354 15.43 -14.28 -9.65
C TYR A 354 16.50 -15.36 -9.78
N PRO A 355 16.63 -16.01 -10.95
CA PRO A 355 17.65 -17.02 -11.18
C PRO A 355 19.01 -16.41 -11.48
N ALA A 356 20.06 -17.00 -10.90
CA ALA A 356 21.47 -16.72 -11.15
C ALA A 356 21.88 -15.24 -11.07
N VAL A 357 21.30 -14.48 -10.14
CA VAL A 357 21.73 -13.11 -9.81
C VAL A 357 23.21 -13.14 -9.45
N ALA A 358 24.04 -12.31 -10.08
CA ALA A 358 25.48 -12.26 -9.87
C ALA A 358 25.86 -11.32 -8.72
N PHE A 359 27.06 -11.50 -8.16
CA PHE A 359 27.66 -10.49 -7.29
C PHE A 359 27.78 -9.14 -8.04
N ARG A 360 27.37 -8.05 -7.38
CA ARG A 360 27.18 -6.70 -7.95
C ARG A 360 26.05 -6.61 -8.98
N GLU A 361 24.96 -7.33 -8.76
CA GLU A 361 23.71 -7.19 -9.50
C GLU A 361 22.58 -6.74 -8.57
N ALA A 362 21.60 -6.03 -9.12
CA ALA A 362 20.42 -5.52 -8.43
C ALA A 362 19.17 -5.77 -9.26
N THR A 363 18.04 -6.03 -8.60
CA THR A 363 16.74 -6.15 -9.26
C THR A 363 16.12 -4.76 -9.48
N THR A 364 15.10 -4.67 -10.33
CA THR A 364 14.09 -3.61 -10.21
C THR A 364 13.40 -3.69 -8.84
N PHE A 365 12.76 -2.61 -8.39
CA PHE A 365 11.72 -2.73 -7.38
C PHE A 365 10.54 -3.57 -7.92
N ARG A 366 10.23 -4.67 -7.24
CA ARG A 366 9.09 -5.55 -7.50
C ARG A 366 7.99 -5.32 -6.46
N THR A 367 6.74 -5.39 -6.88
CA THR A 367 5.60 -5.37 -5.96
C THR A 367 5.45 -6.72 -5.26
N VAL A 368 5.27 -6.69 -3.93
CA VAL A 368 5.14 -7.87 -3.06
C VAL A 368 4.04 -7.64 -2.02
N ALA A 369 3.48 -8.72 -1.49
CA ALA A 369 2.45 -8.64 -0.45
C ALA A 369 3.01 -7.98 0.82
N ALA A 370 2.24 -7.03 1.37
CA ALA A 370 2.51 -6.32 2.60
C ALA A 370 1.68 -6.88 3.77
N GLY A 371 2.16 -6.68 5.00
CA GLY A 371 1.48 -7.10 6.23
C GLY A 371 1.67 -8.57 6.59
N GLN A 372 2.35 -9.35 5.75
CA GLN A 372 2.76 -10.73 5.99
C GLN A 372 4.29 -10.87 5.98
N ASP A 373 4.76 -11.98 6.56
CA ASP A 373 6.16 -12.38 6.50
C ASP A 373 6.45 -12.97 5.12
N ILE A 374 7.47 -12.45 4.44
CA ILE A 374 7.99 -12.96 3.15
C ILE A 374 9.27 -13.74 3.45
N GLU A 375 9.38 -14.99 3.03
CA GLU A 375 10.61 -15.76 3.15
C GLU A 375 11.52 -15.52 1.93
N LEU A 376 12.66 -14.83 2.15
CA LEU A 376 13.74 -14.75 1.17
C LEU A 376 14.75 -15.87 1.43
N THR A 377 14.77 -16.85 0.52
CA THR A 377 15.72 -17.97 0.53
C THR A 377 16.74 -17.82 -0.61
N VAL A 378 18.02 -18.01 -0.29
CA VAL A 378 19.18 -17.79 -1.15
C VAL A 378 19.96 -19.10 -1.29
N THR A 379 20.13 -19.58 -2.51
CA THR A 379 20.90 -20.80 -2.84
C THR A 379 21.96 -20.52 -3.89
N PRO A 380 23.03 -21.33 -4.02
CA PRO A 380 23.96 -21.24 -5.14
C PRO A 380 23.23 -21.46 -6.47
N ALA A 381 23.59 -20.70 -7.50
CA ALA A 381 22.92 -20.76 -8.79
C ALA A 381 22.93 -22.19 -9.39
N GLY A 382 21.74 -22.73 -9.62
CA GLY A 382 21.50 -24.08 -10.14
C GLY A 382 21.56 -25.22 -9.11
N ASP A 383 21.69 -24.93 -7.81
CA ASP A 383 21.67 -25.93 -6.73
C ASP A 383 20.67 -25.57 -5.60
N ALA A 384 19.39 -25.58 -5.95
CA ALA A 384 18.26 -25.37 -5.03
C ALA A 384 18.19 -26.34 -3.83
N GLY A 385 19.03 -27.38 -3.78
CA GLY A 385 19.14 -28.31 -2.65
C GLY A 385 20.13 -27.87 -1.57
N SER A 386 20.91 -26.82 -1.83
CA SER A 386 21.96 -26.29 -0.95
C SER A 386 21.56 -24.90 -0.45
N GLU A 387 20.66 -24.85 0.53
CA GLU A 387 20.30 -23.61 1.23
C GLU A 387 21.53 -22.98 1.90
N VAL A 388 21.82 -21.71 1.59
CA VAL A 388 22.96 -20.97 2.14
C VAL A 388 22.50 -19.89 3.12
N LEU A 389 21.35 -19.27 2.86
CA LEU A 389 20.74 -18.27 3.73
C LEU A 389 19.22 -18.24 3.52
N THR A 390 18.46 -18.26 4.61
CA THR A 390 17.03 -17.94 4.64
C THR A 390 16.79 -16.80 5.62
N SER A 391 16.00 -15.82 5.21
CA SER A 391 15.69 -14.62 6.00
C SER A 391 14.23 -14.23 5.81
N THR A 392 13.52 -14.02 6.92
CA THR A 392 12.18 -13.45 6.90
C THR A 392 12.25 -11.93 6.72
N LEU A 393 11.52 -11.39 5.75
CA LEU A 393 11.33 -9.96 5.52
C LEU A 393 9.89 -9.59 5.92
N ASN A 394 9.74 -8.54 6.72
CA ASN A 394 8.42 -8.04 7.12
C ASN A 394 8.26 -6.62 6.58
N LEU A 395 7.33 -6.42 5.65
CA LEU A 395 7.07 -5.14 4.99
C LEU A 395 5.64 -4.69 5.26
N GLY A 396 5.47 -3.46 5.73
CA GLY A 396 4.17 -2.84 5.97
C GLY A 396 3.51 -2.29 4.71
N THR A 397 2.22 -2.02 4.81
CA THR A 397 1.36 -1.45 3.76
C THR A 397 2.01 -0.23 3.10
N GLY A 398 2.25 -0.28 1.79
CA GLY A 398 2.84 0.82 1.01
C GLY A 398 4.31 1.13 1.28
N GLN A 399 5.06 0.26 1.98
CA GLN A 399 6.51 0.46 2.18
C GLN A 399 7.32 0.04 0.94
N SER A 400 8.28 0.86 0.55
CA SER A 400 9.37 0.46 -0.34
C SER A 400 10.62 0.08 0.47
N ALA A 401 11.29 -1.01 0.08
CA ALA A 401 12.42 -1.55 0.81
C ALA A 401 13.58 -1.99 -0.10
N VAL A 402 14.81 -1.79 0.37
CA VAL A 402 16.04 -2.32 -0.24
C VAL A 402 16.60 -3.39 0.69
N ALA A 403 16.80 -4.60 0.16
CA ALA A 403 17.41 -5.72 0.85
C ALA A 403 18.76 -6.06 0.20
N VAL A 404 19.85 -5.82 0.91
CA VAL A 404 21.21 -6.14 0.46
C VAL A 404 21.60 -7.51 1.01
N ILE A 405 21.83 -8.48 0.13
CA ILE A 405 22.38 -9.80 0.47
C ILE A 405 23.90 -9.64 0.51
N GLY A 406 24.51 -9.66 1.70
CA GLY A 406 25.92 -9.34 1.87
C GLY A 406 26.61 -10.07 3.01
N GLY A 407 27.94 -10.07 2.99
CA GLY A 407 28.78 -10.83 3.91
C GLY A 407 29.41 -12.07 3.29
N LEU A 408 29.93 -12.95 4.15
CA LEU A 408 30.78 -14.07 3.78
C LEU A 408 30.12 -15.38 4.21
N VAL A 409 30.19 -16.41 3.36
CA VAL A 409 29.66 -17.75 3.65
C VAL A 409 30.50 -18.40 4.75
N THR A 410 31.82 -18.26 4.66
CA THR A 410 32.76 -18.74 5.69
C THR A 410 33.68 -17.60 6.15
N PRO A 411 33.24 -16.73 7.10
CA PRO A 411 34.02 -15.59 7.58
C PRO A 411 35.46 -15.90 8.05
N GLY A 412 35.69 -17.13 8.52
CA GLY A 412 36.99 -17.57 9.04
C GLY A 412 38.09 -17.75 7.98
N ASP A 413 37.75 -17.77 6.69
CA ASP A 413 38.71 -17.89 5.59
C ASP A 413 39.22 -16.52 5.08
N PHE A 414 38.64 -15.42 5.58
CA PHE A 414 38.94 -14.05 5.16
C PHE A 414 39.63 -13.23 6.28
N SER A 415 40.02 -12.00 5.96
CA SER A 415 40.50 -11.04 6.96
C SER A 415 39.38 -10.68 7.94
N ALA A 416 39.66 -10.76 9.25
CA ALA A 416 38.70 -10.37 10.27
C ALA A 416 38.39 -8.87 10.20
N ASN A 417 37.12 -8.51 10.43
CA ASN A 417 36.69 -7.11 10.50
C ASN A 417 37.50 -6.33 11.56
N PRO A 418 38.08 -5.15 11.24
CA PRO A 418 38.90 -4.38 12.18
C PRO A 418 38.20 -3.93 13.47
N ASP A 419 36.90 -3.66 13.40
CA ASP A 419 36.10 -3.19 14.54
C ASP A 419 35.42 -4.35 15.30
N GLY A 420 35.47 -5.56 14.74
CA GLY A 420 35.00 -6.80 15.38
C GLY A 420 33.54 -7.15 15.06
N GLU A 421 32.97 -6.54 14.03
CA GLU A 421 31.62 -6.84 13.55
C GLU A 421 31.48 -8.29 13.07
N ASP A 422 30.26 -8.83 13.18
CA ASP A 422 29.91 -10.08 12.51
C ASP A 422 29.92 -9.85 11.00
N THR A 423 30.56 -10.75 10.25
CA THR A 423 30.66 -10.71 8.78
C THR A 423 30.02 -11.91 8.09
N ALA A 424 29.30 -12.77 8.82
CA ALA A 424 28.52 -13.86 8.25
C ALA A 424 27.44 -13.34 7.29
N LEU A 425 27.26 -14.05 6.18
CA LEU A 425 26.27 -13.77 5.14
C LEU A 425 24.87 -13.59 5.74
N ARG A 426 24.21 -12.47 5.42
CA ARG A 426 22.83 -12.17 5.83
C ARG A 426 22.15 -11.22 4.86
N VAL A 427 20.87 -10.96 5.09
CA VAL A 427 20.15 -9.85 4.48
C VAL A 427 20.21 -8.62 5.39
N PHE A 428 20.58 -7.47 4.82
CA PHE A 428 20.49 -6.16 5.44
C PHE A 428 19.29 -5.41 4.84
N LEU A 429 18.31 -5.05 5.66
CA LEU A 429 17.03 -4.49 5.21
C LEU A 429 16.90 -3.01 5.58
N ARG A 430 16.58 -2.18 4.58
CA ARG A 430 16.10 -0.80 4.73
C ARG A 430 14.62 -0.77 4.31
N SER A 431 13.69 -0.52 5.23
CA SER A 431 12.23 -0.63 5.00
C SER A 431 11.49 0.69 4.77
N ASP A 432 12.22 1.79 4.67
CA ASP A 432 11.76 3.14 4.30
C ASP A 432 12.57 3.68 3.11
N ALA A 433 12.85 2.80 2.15
CA ALA A 433 13.50 3.17 0.90
C ALA A 433 12.60 4.08 0.05
N ARG A 434 13.22 4.79 -0.89
CA ARG A 434 12.57 5.66 -1.88
C ARG A 434 12.93 5.16 -3.27
N GLU A 435 11.94 5.13 -4.15
CA GLU A 435 12.16 4.87 -5.59
C GLU A 435 12.48 6.19 -6.34
N GLU A 436 12.10 7.34 -5.79
CA GLU A 436 12.28 8.68 -6.35
C GLU A 436 12.82 9.67 -5.32
N SER A 437 13.48 10.73 -5.79
CA SER A 437 13.99 11.82 -4.95
C SER A 437 12.86 12.68 -4.40
N ALA A 438 13.00 13.15 -3.16
CA ALA A 438 12.10 14.15 -2.58
C ALA A 438 12.17 15.54 -3.28
N ASP A 439 13.24 15.80 -4.06
CA ASP A 439 13.37 16.96 -4.94
C ASP A 439 13.59 16.48 -6.39
N PRO A 440 12.67 16.78 -7.35
CA PRO A 440 12.80 16.35 -8.75
C PRO A 440 13.98 17.00 -9.50
N THR A 441 14.71 17.93 -8.88
CA THR A 441 15.93 18.55 -9.42
C THR A 441 17.21 18.08 -8.73
N GLY A 442 17.10 17.35 -7.62
CA GLY A 442 18.20 16.75 -6.87
C GLY A 442 18.29 15.24 -7.07
N VAL A 443 19.19 14.62 -6.30
CA VAL A 443 19.35 13.16 -6.19
C VAL A 443 19.40 12.80 -4.71
N ASP A 444 18.61 11.82 -4.29
CA ASP A 444 18.58 11.35 -2.90
C ASP A 444 19.51 10.13 -2.76
N LEU A 445 20.58 10.25 -1.97
CA LEU A 445 21.58 9.19 -1.77
C LEU A 445 21.31 8.40 -0.48
N LEU A 446 21.08 7.09 -0.58
CA LEU A 446 21.06 6.14 0.54
C LEU A 446 22.42 5.43 0.60
N PHE A 447 23.18 5.59 1.69
CA PHE A 447 24.51 4.95 1.79
C PHE A 447 24.42 3.59 2.49
N PHE A 448 25.18 2.59 2.02
CA PHE A 448 25.35 1.29 2.68
C PHE A 448 26.80 0.81 2.70
N HIS A 449 27.28 0.30 3.84
CA HIS A 449 28.65 -0.21 3.97
C HIS A 449 28.71 -1.74 3.91
N GLY A 450 28.96 -2.28 2.72
CA GLY A 450 28.96 -3.72 2.47
C GLY A 450 30.32 -4.41 2.42
N VAL A 451 31.41 -3.77 2.86
CA VAL A 451 32.78 -4.33 2.77
C VAL A 451 33.18 -5.01 4.09
N PRO A 452 33.25 -6.36 4.17
CA PRO A 452 33.38 -7.06 5.45
C PRO A 452 34.71 -6.85 6.19
N ASP A 453 35.81 -6.62 5.47
CA ASP A 453 37.16 -6.48 6.02
C ASP A 453 37.61 -5.02 6.21
N ALA A 454 36.68 -4.07 6.09
CA ALA A 454 36.89 -2.65 6.32
C ALA A 454 36.48 -2.19 7.73
N LEU A 455 37.11 -1.11 8.20
CA LEU A 455 36.73 -0.38 9.41
C LEU A 455 35.51 0.54 9.15
N SER A 456 34.92 1.12 10.21
CA SER A 456 33.83 2.11 10.07
C SER A 456 34.33 3.37 9.33
N VAL A 457 33.64 3.74 8.25
CA VAL A 457 34.03 4.81 7.33
C VAL A 457 33.11 6.03 7.42
N ALA A 458 33.59 7.16 6.90
CA ALA A 458 32.79 8.36 6.64
C ALA A 458 32.93 8.77 5.18
N VAL A 459 31.85 9.29 4.59
CA VAL A 459 31.81 9.77 3.20
C VAL A 459 31.90 11.29 3.21
N VAL A 460 32.93 11.83 2.56
CA VAL A 460 33.21 13.27 2.48
C VAL A 460 33.35 13.68 1.02
N VAL A 461 32.75 14.80 0.61
CA VAL A 461 33.01 15.44 -0.68
C VAL A 461 33.81 16.72 -0.47
N ASP A 462 34.77 17.01 -1.36
CA ASP A 462 35.50 18.29 -1.34
C ASP A 462 35.02 19.18 -2.50
N GLU A 463 33.98 19.98 -2.24
CA GLU A 463 33.48 20.96 -3.21
C GLU A 463 34.22 22.30 -3.02
N ASP A 464 34.97 22.73 -4.04
CA ASP A 464 35.74 23.99 -4.07
C ASP A 464 36.73 24.20 -2.89
N GLY A 465 37.23 23.13 -2.27
CA GLY A 465 38.15 23.19 -1.13
C GLY A 465 37.46 23.33 0.23
N THR A 466 36.16 22.99 0.31
CA THR A 466 35.39 22.93 1.55
C THR A 466 34.88 21.49 1.75
N PRO A 467 35.52 20.69 2.63
CA PRO A 467 35.07 19.33 2.88
C PRO A 467 33.70 19.34 3.54
N THR A 468 32.75 18.65 2.92
CA THR A 468 31.38 18.44 3.39
C THR A 468 31.17 16.95 3.62
N THR A 469 30.91 16.57 4.87
CA THR A 469 30.57 15.19 5.21
C THR A 469 29.15 14.90 4.74
N LEU A 470 28.98 13.88 3.90
CA LEU A 470 27.67 13.34 3.51
C LEU A 470 27.21 12.26 4.49
N SER A 471 28.13 11.43 5.00
CA SER A 471 27.85 10.42 6.03
C SER A 471 28.94 10.44 7.10
N GLU A 472 28.55 10.59 8.37
CA GLU A 472 29.48 10.80 9.49
C GLU A 472 30.15 9.51 9.99
N SER A 473 29.44 8.38 9.93
CA SER A 473 29.93 7.07 10.38
C SER A 473 29.02 5.97 9.84
N LEU A 474 29.59 5.09 9.03
CA LEU A 474 28.99 3.86 8.53
C LEU A 474 29.81 2.67 9.03
N THR A 475 29.18 1.79 9.80
CA THR A 475 29.73 0.51 10.25
C THR A 475 29.34 -0.59 9.26
N TYR A 476 30.07 -1.72 9.22
CA TYR A 476 29.74 -2.81 8.29
C TYR A 476 28.29 -3.29 8.49
N GLY A 477 27.51 -3.31 7.40
CA GLY A 477 26.10 -3.66 7.41
C GLY A 477 25.13 -2.52 7.76
N GLU A 478 25.62 -1.31 7.98
CA GLU A 478 24.82 -0.14 8.32
C GLU A 478 24.32 0.59 7.06
N PHE A 479 23.09 1.11 7.13
CA PHE A 479 22.57 2.11 6.19
C PHE A 479 22.55 3.48 6.87
N ASP A 480 23.14 4.50 6.24
CA ASP A 480 22.93 5.90 6.64
C ASP A 480 21.82 6.53 5.79
N GLY A 481 21.04 7.43 6.40
CA GLY A 481 19.80 7.96 5.84
C GLY A 481 19.98 8.79 4.56
N TYR A 482 18.86 9.07 3.89
CA TYR A 482 18.85 9.82 2.63
C TYR A 482 19.47 11.22 2.74
N VAL A 483 20.48 11.47 1.91
CA VAL A 483 21.13 12.77 1.72
C VAL A 483 20.81 13.31 0.34
N ALA A 484 20.09 14.43 0.28
CA ALA A 484 19.79 15.13 -0.95
C ALA A 484 21.01 15.92 -1.45
N VAL A 485 21.43 15.67 -2.69
CA VAL A 485 22.51 16.41 -3.39
C VAL A 485 22.01 16.96 -4.72
N ALA A 486 22.78 17.87 -5.33
CA ALA A 486 22.49 18.34 -6.68
C ALA A 486 22.78 17.24 -7.72
N ALA A 487 22.02 17.18 -8.81
CA ALA A 487 22.29 16.29 -9.94
C ALA A 487 23.52 16.76 -10.75
N ALA A 488 24.71 16.48 -10.22
CA ALA A 488 26.01 16.77 -10.79
C ALA A 488 27.03 15.73 -10.33
N ALA A 489 28.05 15.47 -11.13
CA ALA A 489 29.13 14.57 -10.73
C ALA A 489 29.87 15.10 -9.48
N ILE A 490 30.09 14.23 -8.49
CA ILE A 490 30.79 14.55 -7.24
C ILE A 490 31.98 13.61 -7.00
N GLU A 491 33.10 14.17 -6.59
CA GLU A 491 34.27 13.40 -6.13
C GLU A 491 34.07 13.05 -4.65
N ALA A 492 33.73 11.79 -4.36
CA ALA A 492 33.47 11.28 -3.02
C ALA A 492 34.68 10.55 -2.45
N GLN A 493 35.15 11.00 -1.29
CA GLN A 493 36.27 10.44 -0.55
C GLN A 493 35.75 9.56 0.60
N ILE A 494 36.17 8.31 0.63
CA ILE A 494 35.96 7.40 1.76
C ILE A 494 37.10 7.62 2.74
N THR A 495 36.78 7.99 3.98
CA THR A 495 37.73 8.25 5.07
C THR A 495 37.44 7.33 6.26
N PRO A 496 38.37 7.10 7.21
CA PRO A 496 38.02 6.49 8.49
C PRO A 496 37.07 7.41 9.25
N ALA A 497 36.00 6.89 9.87
CA ALA A 497 35.06 7.71 10.63
C ALA A 497 35.72 8.50 11.79
N ALA A 498 36.85 8.00 12.31
CA ALA A 498 37.65 8.66 13.35
C ALA A 498 38.67 9.71 12.83
N ASP A 499 38.92 9.79 11.52
CA ASP A 499 39.83 10.77 10.90
C ASP A 499 39.40 11.12 9.46
N THR A 500 38.49 12.08 9.33
CA THR A 500 38.03 12.61 8.04
C THR A 500 39.09 13.46 7.29
N SER A 501 40.33 13.55 7.78
CA SER A 501 41.42 14.27 7.10
C SER A 501 42.29 13.39 6.19
N THR A 502 42.08 12.07 6.21
CA THR A 502 42.84 11.10 5.42
C THR A 502 41.90 10.24 4.59
N ALA A 503 41.85 10.47 3.26
CA ALA A 503 41.14 9.58 2.33
C ALA A 503 41.83 8.21 2.25
N LEU A 504 41.03 7.14 2.32
CA LEU A 504 41.41 5.75 2.03
C LEU A 504 41.29 5.45 0.54
N ALA A 505 40.24 5.96 -0.09
CA ALA A 505 39.93 5.84 -1.51
C ALA A 505 39.04 7.02 -1.94
N THR A 506 39.06 7.33 -3.23
CA THR A 506 38.26 8.39 -3.85
C THR A 506 37.52 7.83 -5.06
N PHE A 507 36.28 8.25 -5.29
CA PHE A 507 35.41 7.77 -6.37
C PHE A 507 34.69 8.94 -7.05
N ASP A 508 34.58 8.91 -8.38
CA ASP A 508 33.72 9.82 -9.14
C ASP A 508 32.29 9.25 -9.17
N LEU A 509 31.33 9.88 -8.50
CA LEU A 509 29.91 9.49 -8.56
C LEU A 509 29.19 10.24 -9.70
N PRO A 510 28.71 9.56 -10.77
CA PRO A 510 28.13 10.20 -11.95
C PRO A 510 26.63 10.51 -11.77
N LEU A 511 26.31 11.55 -10.99
CA LEU A 511 24.92 11.88 -10.64
C LEU A 511 24.21 12.83 -11.63
N ASP A 512 24.89 13.27 -12.70
CA ASP A 512 24.37 14.28 -13.64
C ASP A 512 23.17 13.80 -14.49
N THR A 513 22.97 12.49 -14.61
CA THR A 513 21.81 11.89 -15.30
C THR A 513 20.73 11.36 -14.34
N LEU A 514 20.92 11.49 -13.02
CA LEU A 514 20.06 10.85 -11.99
C LEU A 514 19.10 11.85 -11.33
N ALA A 515 18.87 13.02 -11.93
CA ALA A 515 17.95 14.03 -11.42
C ALA A 515 16.54 13.45 -11.20
N GLY A 516 16.00 13.65 -10.00
CA GLY A 516 14.71 13.10 -9.59
C GLY A 516 14.76 11.66 -9.06
N GLN A 517 15.91 10.99 -9.06
CA GLN A 517 16.02 9.61 -8.58
C GLN A 517 16.50 9.54 -7.12
N ALA A 518 16.02 8.53 -6.39
CA ALA A 518 16.65 8.07 -5.18
C ALA A 518 17.50 6.83 -5.52
N VAL A 519 18.75 6.80 -5.04
CA VAL A 519 19.72 5.75 -5.40
C VAL A 519 20.43 5.21 -4.17
N THR A 520 20.72 3.90 -4.18
CA THR A 520 21.55 3.26 -3.16
C THR A 520 23.01 3.32 -3.58
N VAL A 521 23.84 4.03 -2.81
CA VAL A 521 25.29 4.12 -2.99
C VAL A 521 25.96 3.19 -1.98
N LEU A 522 26.52 2.07 -2.43
CA LEU A 522 27.02 1.04 -1.53
C LEU A 522 28.47 0.62 -1.78
N ALA A 523 29.20 0.39 -0.69
CA ALA A 523 30.55 -0.16 -0.75
C ALA A 523 30.50 -1.68 -0.98
N SER A 524 31.34 -2.19 -1.89
CA SER A 524 31.28 -3.56 -2.42
C SER A 524 32.66 -4.18 -2.60
N GLY A 525 32.81 -5.48 -2.35
CA GLY A 525 34.08 -6.21 -2.50
C GLY A 525 34.85 -6.34 -1.18
N LEU A 526 36.16 -6.57 -1.29
CA LEU A 526 37.09 -6.70 -0.16
C LEU A 526 38.29 -5.76 -0.30
N LEU A 527 38.88 -5.34 0.83
CA LEU A 527 40.17 -4.65 0.87
C LEU A 527 41.35 -5.60 0.63
N ALA A 528 41.21 -6.86 1.05
CA ALA A 528 42.18 -7.93 0.88
C ALA A 528 41.54 -9.18 0.22
N PRO A 529 41.14 -9.11 -1.07
CA PRO A 529 40.48 -10.21 -1.75
C PRO A 529 41.40 -11.44 -1.96
N PRO A 530 40.84 -12.65 -2.05
CA PRO A 530 41.53 -13.85 -2.56
C PRO A 530 41.84 -13.73 -4.07
N GLU A 531 42.55 -14.72 -4.65
CA GLU A 531 42.99 -14.69 -6.06
C GLU A 531 41.84 -14.57 -7.07
N ASP A 532 40.69 -15.20 -6.75
CA ASP A 532 39.45 -15.15 -7.55
C ASP A 532 38.41 -14.16 -6.96
N GLY A 533 38.81 -13.28 -6.05
CA GLY A 533 37.92 -12.33 -5.36
C GLY A 533 37.97 -10.90 -5.92
N GLU A 534 36.86 -10.19 -5.79
CA GLU A 534 36.69 -8.81 -6.26
C GLU A 534 37.18 -7.78 -5.22
N SER A 535 38.02 -6.83 -5.65
CA SER A 535 38.50 -5.72 -4.82
C SER A 535 37.43 -4.65 -4.59
N LEU A 536 37.64 -3.79 -3.59
CA LEU A 536 36.81 -2.61 -3.29
C LEU A 536 36.35 -1.85 -4.55
N ALA A 537 35.04 -1.67 -4.65
CA ALA A 537 34.36 -0.74 -5.56
C ALA A 537 33.19 -0.06 -4.82
N VAL A 538 32.65 1.02 -5.38
CA VAL A 538 31.36 1.61 -4.99
C VAL A 538 30.34 1.29 -6.08
N LEU A 539 29.13 0.89 -5.70
CA LEU A 539 28.02 0.70 -6.62
C LEU A 539 27.03 1.85 -6.45
N VAL A 540 26.54 2.40 -7.56
CA VAL A 540 25.37 3.30 -7.56
C VAL A 540 24.22 2.53 -8.20
N VAL A 541 23.15 2.29 -7.43
CA VAL A 541 22.01 1.45 -7.80
C VAL A 541 20.74 2.28 -7.84
N SER A 542 20.08 2.31 -9.01
CA SER A 542 18.82 3.02 -9.23
C SER A 542 17.61 2.09 -8.99
N ALA A 543 16.42 2.67 -8.85
CA ALA A 543 15.20 1.90 -8.56
C ALA A 543 14.76 0.93 -9.68
N ASP A 544 15.20 1.18 -10.92
CA ASP A 544 15.05 0.30 -12.07
C ASP A 544 16.04 -0.88 -12.09
N GLY A 545 16.88 -1.02 -11.06
CA GLY A 545 17.95 -2.02 -11.00
C GLY A 545 19.19 -1.66 -11.83
N THR A 546 19.20 -0.52 -12.53
CA THR A 546 20.40 -0.05 -13.22
C THR A 546 21.51 0.21 -12.21
N LEU A 547 22.64 -0.48 -12.40
CA LEU A 547 23.78 -0.47 -11.50
C LEU A 547 25.03 0.02 -12.23
N THR A 548 25.74 0.97 -11.62
CA THR A 548 27.06 1.41 -12.07
C THR A 548 28.12 1.01 -11.04
N VAL A 549 29.12 0.22 -11.47
CA VAL A 549 30.31 -0.11 -10.68
C VAL A 549 31.35 0.99 -10.85
N LEU A 550 31.91 1.48 -9.75
CA LEU A 550 32.90 2.55 -9.70
C LEU A 550 34.16 2.06 -8.99
N ASP A 551 35.26 2.01 -9.73
CA ASP A 551 36.59 1.69 -9.20
C ASP A 551 37.19 2.90 -8.46
N PRO A 552 38.11 2.69 -7.49
CA PRO A 552 38.86 3.77 -6.86
C PRO A 552 39.75 4.52 -7.88
N LEU A 553 39.84 5.85 -7.74
CA LEU A 553 40.77 6.67 -8.52
C LEU A 553 42.25 6.38 -8.14
N GLU A 554 43.15 6.42 -9.14
CA GLU A 554 44.61 6.16 -9.03
C GLU A 554 45.45 7.29 -8.40
#